data_AF-A0A6N7LSC0-F1
#
_entry.id   AF-A0A6N7LSC0-F1
#
_cell.length_a   1.000
_cell.length_b   1.000
_cell.length_c   1.000
_cell.angle_alpha   90.00
_cell.angle_beta   90.00
_cell.angle_gamma   90.00
#
_symmetry.space_group_name_H-M   'P 1'
#
loop_
_entity.id
_entity.type
_entity.pdbx_description
1 polymer ?
#
loop_
_entity_poly.entity_id
_entity_poly.type
_entity_poly.pdbx_seq_one_letter_code
_entity_poly.pdbx_strand_id
1 'polypeptide(L)'
;MDSRRDRDYSDYRFTTREREALRNRMSRRDYESLPPGLQKKVARGGKLPPGWQKKLQKGQRLPDDLYYNGQRLPVYDDIRHIDGVTDVIIDNEVVRVIDATQTIIDVFGIR
;
A
#
# COMPACT_ATOMS: atom_id res chain seq x y z
N MET A 1 -31.10 -1.69 9.66
CA MET A 1 -30.12 -2.21 10.63
C MET A 1 -28.93 -2.72 9.81
N ASP A 2 -28.02 -1.83 9.43
CA ASP A 2 -26.81 -2.19 8.68
C ASP A 2 -25.72 -2.50 9.71
N SER A 3 -25.81 -3.70 10.29
CA SER A 3 -24.77 -4.28 11.14
C SER A 3 -23.58 -4.59 10.24
N ARG A 4 -22.86 -3.52 9.84
CA ARG A 4 -21.50 -3.58 9.33
C ARG A 4 -20.65 -4.12 10.45
N ARG A 5 -20.71 -5.44 10.60
CA ARG A 5 -19.80 -6.24 11.38
C ARG A 5 -18.43 -5.62 11.14
N ASP A 6 -17.81 -5.17 12.23
CA ASP A 6 -16.37 -5.09 12.35
C ASP A 6 -15.83 -6.46 11.90
N ARG A 7 -15.69 -6.63 10.59
CA ARG A 7 -15.01 -7.79 10.02
C ARG A 7 -13.59 -7.56 10.48
N ASP A 8 -13.21 -8.36 11.47
CA ASP A 8 -11.93 -8.26 12.11
C ASP A 8 -10.86 -8.64 11.07
N TYR A 9 -10.43 -7.65 10.30
CA TYR A 9 -9.38 -7.79 9.31
C TYR A 9 -7.99 -7.70 9.93
N SER A 10 -7.89 -7.80 11.27
CA SER A 10 -6.60 -7.75 11.98
C SER A 10 -5.63 -8.79 11.46
N ASP A 11 -6.13 -9.99 11.14
CA ASP A 11 -5.34 -11.10 10.61
C ASP A 11 -4.78 -10.83 9.21
N TYR A 12 -5.30 -9.84 8.49
CA TYR A 12 -4.83 -9.46 7.15
C TYR A 12 -3.90 -8.24 7.17
N ARG A 13 -3.75 -7.56 8.30
CA ARG A 13 -2.85 -6.38 8.42
C ARG A 13 -1.39 -6.78 8.29
N PHE A 14 -0.58 -5.85 7.82
CA PHE A 14 0.87 -6.03 7.86
C PHE A 14 1.34 -6.04 9.30
N THR A 15 2.07 -7.08 9.66
CA THR A 15 2.82 -7.13 10.91
C THR A 15 3.92 -6.07 10.92
N THR A 16 4.43 -5.74 12.10
CA THR A 16 5.57 -4.80 12.24
C THR A 16 6.77 -5.24 11.40
N ARG A 17 7.07 -6.54 11.38
CA ARG A 17 8.18 -7.12 10.62
C ARG A 17 8.01 -6.93 9.11
N GLU A 18 6.82 -7.18 8.59
CA GLU A 18 6.51 -6.99 7.16
C GLU A 18 6.62 -5.51 6.75
N ARG A 19 6.13 -4.59 7.60
CA ARG A 19 6.24 -3.14 7.36
C ARG A 19 7.69 -2.68 7.30
N GLU A 20 8.53 -3.16 8.22
CA GLU A 20 9.96 -2.84 8.23
C GLU A 20 10.69 -3.42 7.02
N ALA A 21 10.40 -4.68 6.66
CA ALA A 21 10.95 -5.30 5.46
C ALA A 21 10.57 -4.51 4.20
N LEU A 22 9.31 -4.12 4.06
CA LEU A 22 8.84 -3.32 2.93
C LEU A 22 9.47 -1.94 2.88
N ARG A 23 9.60 -1.25 4.01
CA ARG A 23 10.32 0.03 4.09
C ARG A 23 11.76 -0.08 3.60
N ASN A 24 12.48 -1.12 4.01
CA ASN A 24 13.86 -1.33 3.61
C ASN A 24 13.98 -1.73 2.13
N ARG A 25 13.09 -2.60 1.62
CA ARG A 25 13.10 -3.04 0.22
C ARG A 25 12.74 -1.91 -0.74
N MET A 26 11.69 -1.15 -0.41
CA MET A 26 11.21 -0.04 -1.24
C MET A 26 12.20 1.13 -1.23
N SER A 27 12.78 1.47 -0.07
CA SER A 27 13.80 2.52 0.00
C SER A 27 15.04 2.22 -0.85
N ARG A 28 15.44 0.94 -0.97
CA ARG A 28 16.52 0.50 -1.86
C ARG A 28 16.11 0.49 -3.33
N ARG A 29 14.91 -0.02 -3.64
CA ARG A 29 14.38 -0.12 -5.01
C ARG A 29 14.15 1.25 -5.65
N ASP A 30 13.63 2.20 -4.87
CA ASP A 30 13.47 3.60 -5.27
C ASP A 30 14.82 4.32 -5.45
N TYR A 31 15.90 3.82 -4.83
CA TYR A 31 17.23 4.42 -4.94
C TYR A 31 18.03 3.91 -6.16
N GLU A 32 17.97 2.61 -6.43
CA GLU A 32 18.75 1.95 -7.49
C GLU A 32 18.16 2.13 -8.91
N SER A 33 16.85 2.38 -9.03
CA SER A 33 16.16 2.49 -10.32
C SER A 33 15.95 3.91 -10.85
N LEU A 34 16.36 4.94 -10.09
CA LEU A 34 16.14 6.35 -10.47
C LEU A 34 17.40 7.02 -11.04
N PRO A 35 17.28 7.79 -12.15
CA PRO A 35 18.34 8.70 -12.59
C PRO A 35 18.72 9.70 -11.49
N PRO A 36 20.00 10.14 -11.40
CA PRO A 36 20.51 10.94 -10.27
C PRO A 36 19.76 12.26 -10.01
N GLY A 37 19.06 12.81 -11.02
CA GLY A 37 18.19 13.98 -10.87
C GLY A 37 16.82 13.70 -10.21
N LEU A 38 16.28 12.48 -10.35
CA LEU A 38 15.02 12.05 -9.75
C LEU A 38 15.18 11.54 -8.32
N GLN A 39 16.38 11.06 -7.96
CA GLN A 39 16.74 10.71 -6.57
C GLN A 39 16.49 11.89 -5.60
N LYS A 40 16.77 13.13 -6.04
CA LYS A 40 16.51 14.36 -5.26
C LYS A 40 15.03 14.71 -5.10
N LYS A 41 14.14 14.26 -5.99
CA LYS A 41 12.68 14.50 -5.90
C LYS A 41 12.00 13.50 -4.97
N VAL A 42 12.41 12.23 -4.99
CA VAL A 42 11.92 11.22 -4.03
C VAL A 42 12.41 11.51 -2.61
N ALA A 43 13.67 11.94 -2.47
CA ALA A 43 14.19 12.47 -1.20
C ALA A 43 13.35 13.66 -0.65
N ARG A 44 12.71 14.43 -1.53
CA ARG A 44 11.83 15.57 -1.18
C ARG A 44 10.45 15.20 -0.64
N GLY A 45 10.05 13.93 -0.67
CA GLY A 45 8.84 13.46 0.03
C GLY A 45 7.55 14.05 -0.50
N GLY A 46 7.35 13.97 -1.82
CA GLY A 46 6.05 14.25 -2.41
C GLY A 46 5.00 13.44 -1.66
N LYS A 47 4.08 14.14 -1.00
CA LYS A 47 2.93 13.53 -0.35
C LYS A 47 1.84 13.41 -1.40
N LEU A 48 1.05 12.34 -1.32
CA LEU A 48 -0.25 12.27 -1.97
C LEU A 48 -0.98 13.61 -1.85
N PRO A 49 -1.56 14.14 -2.95
CA PRO A 49 -2.33 15.37 -2.86
C PRO A 49 -3.47 15.19 -1.85
N PRO A 50 -3.89 16.23 -1.12
CA PRO A 50 -4.75 16.11 0.07
C PRO A 50 -6.09 15.40 -0.18
N GLY A 51 -6.60 15.41 -1.43
CA GLY A 51 -7.79 14.66 -1.81
C GLY A 51 -7.59 13.14 -1.92
N TRP A 52 -6.35 12.68 -2.15
CA TRP A 52 -6.00 11.27 -2.30
C TRP A 52 -5.80 10.57 -0.95
N GLN A 53 -5.19 11.24 0.03
CA GLN A 53 -5.09 10.71 1.40
C GLN A 53 -6.46 10.40 2.01
N LYS A 54 -7.49 11.19 1.67
CA LYS A 54 -8.86 10.91 2.10
C LYS A 54 -9.46 9.64 1.48
N LYS A 55 -8.98 9.21 0.31
CA LYS A 55 -9.46 8.02 -0.39
C LYS A 55 -8.78 6.74 0.10
N LEU A 56 -7.55 6.82 0.60
CA LEU A 56 -6.79 5.67 1.11
C LEU A 56 -7.03 5.43 2.60
N GLN A 57 -8.28 5.17 2.97
CA GLN A 57 -8.65 4.91 4.36
C GLN A 57 -9.10 3.46 4.56
N LYS A 58 -8.69 2.87 5.68
CA LYS A 58 -9.10 1.52 6.06
C LYS A 58 -10.63 1.43 6.13
N GLY A 59 -11.16 0.30 5.64
CA GLY A 59 -12.60 0.05 5.54
C GLY A 59 -13.28 0.71 4.33
N GLN A 60 -12.61 1.63 3.63
CA GLN A 60 -13.12 2.22 2.40
C GLN A 60 -12.81 1.33 1.19
N ARG A 61 -13.58 1.49 0.13
CA ARG A 61 -13.29 0.86 -1.16
C ARG A 61 -12.20 1.66 -1.89
N LEU A 62 -11.16 0.97 -2.34
CA LEU A 62 -10.18 1.55 -3.24
C LEU A 62 -10.87 1.85 -4.59
N PRO A 63 -10.71 3.06 -5.14
CA PRO A 63 -11.16 3.36 -6.49
C PRO A 63 -10.57 2.43 -7.56
N ASP A 64 -11.37 2.08 -8.57
CA ASP A 64 -10.98 1.12 -9.62
C ASP A 64 -9.73 1.57 -10.38
N ASP A 65 -9.62 2.88 -10.67
CA ASP A 65 -8.48 3.47 -11.35
C ASP A 65 -7.18 3.25 -10.57
N LEU A 66 -7.22 3.28 -9.24
CA LEU A 66 -6.07 3.00 -8.40
C LEU A 66 -5.80 1.50 -8.27
N TYR A 67 -6.84 0.67 -8.21
CA TYR A 67 -6.67 -0.78 -8.06
C TYR A 67 -6.08 -1.44 -9.32
N TYR A 68 -6.51 -0.99 -10.50
CA TYR A 68 -6.06 -1.56 -11.77
C TYR A 68 -4.80 -0.88 -12.33
N ASN A 69 -4.63 0.44 -12.11
CA ASN A 69 -3.45 1.15 -12.61
C ASN A 69 -2.33 1.30 -11.55
N GLY A 70 -2.63 1.00 -10.28
CA GLY A 70 -1.63 0.98 -9.22
C GLY A 70 -0.57 -0.08 -9.47
N GLN A 71 0.66 0.21 -9.04
CA GLN A 71 1.75 -0.75 -9.18
C GLN A 71 1.54 -1.89 -8.17
N ARG A 72 1.47 -3.13 -8.64
CA ARG A 72 1.40 -4.30 -7.76
C ARG A 72 2.68 -4.40 -6.94
N LEU A 73 2.55 -4.70 -5.65
CA LEU A 73 3.70 -4.99 -4.81
C LEU A 73 4.40 -6.24 -5.36
N PRO A 74 5.70 -6.16 -5.65
CA PRO A 74 6.49 -7.31 -6.05
C PRO A 74 6.48 -8.39 -4.97
N VAL A 75 6.56 -9.65 -5.38
CA VAL A 75 6.65 -10.76 -4.42
C VAL A 75 7.98 -10.68 -3.68
N TYR A 76 7.91 -10.73 -2.35
CA TYR A 76 9.05 -10.78 -1.46
C TYR A 76 8.84 -11.94 -0.48
N ASP A 77 9.86 -12.73 -0.22
CA ASP A 77 9.78 -13.88 0.69
C ASP A 77 9.39 -13.50 2.13
N ASP A 78 9.73 -12.28 2.53
CA ASP A 78 9.45 -11.74 3.87
C ASP A 78 8.00 -11.23 4.02
N ILE A 79 7.21 -11.25 2.95
CA ILE A 79 5.84 -10.75 2.90
C ILE A 79 4.89 -11.89 2.58
N ARG A 80 3.93 -12.13 3.46
CA ARG A 80 3.01 -13.25 3.28
C ARG A 80 2.11 -13.02 2.07
N HIS A 81 1.93 -14.07 1.29
CA HIS A 81 0.89 -14.13 0.27
C HIS A 81 -0.44 -14.54 0.90
N ILE A 82 -1.52 -13.88 0.50
CA ILE A 82 -2.87 -14.17 0.99
C ILE A 82 -3.80 -14.21 -0.22
N ASP A 83 -4.49 -15.34 -0.41
CA ASP A 83 -5.41 -15.50 -1.53
C ASP A 83 -6.55 -14.48 -1.47
N GLY A 84 -6.88 -13.89 -2.63
CA GLY A 84 -7.91 -12.87 -2.75
C GLY A 84 -7.58 -11.53 -2.10
N VAL A 85 -6.30 -11.31 -1.77
CA VAL A 85 -5.78 -10.03 -1.27
C VAL A 85 -4.61 -9.59 -2.14
N THR A 86 -4.65 -8.32 -2.50
CA THR A 86 -3.62 -7.65 -3.27
C THR A 86 -2.96 -6.56 -2.45
N ASP A 87 -1.63 -6.51 -2.53
CA ASP A 87 -0.84 -5.35 -2.12
C ASP A 87 -0.53 -4.47 -3.33
N VAL A 88 -0.92 -3.20 -3.27
CA VAL A 88 -0.63 -2.18 -4.28
C VAL A 88 0.22 -1.06 -3.69
N ILE A 89 1.14 -0.55 -4.48
CA ILE A 89 1.93 0.64 -4.19
C ILE A 89 1.24 1.82 -4.86
N ILE A 90 0.91 2.83 -4.06
CA ILE A 90 0.32 4.08 -4.52
C ILE A 90 1.18 5.20 -3.94
N ASP A 91 1.94 5.85 -4.82
CA ASP A 91 2.93 6.87 -4.43
C ASP A 91 3.90 6.32 -3.38
N ASN A 92 3.89 6.88 -2.16
CA ASN A 92 4.78 6.48 -1.06
C ASN A 92 4.04 5.66 0.02
N GLU A 93 2.96 4.98 -0.34
CA GLU A 93 2.18 4.12 0.55
C GLU A 93 1.99 2.73 -0.05
N VAL A 94 2.04 1.72 0.83
CA VAL A 94 1.60 0.35 0.50
C VAL A 94 0.19 0.20 1.03
N VAL A 95 -0.72 -0.23 0.15
CA VAL A 95 -2.13 -0.41 0.43
C VAL A 95 -2.49 -1.87 0.20
N ARG A 96 -3.03 -2.52 1.23
CA ARG A 96 -3.52 -3.89 1.15
C ARG A 96 -5.03 -3.90 0.97
N VAL A 97 -5.49 -4.67 -0.01
CA VAL A 97 -6.86 -4.61 -0.53
C VAL A 97 -7.43 -6.01 -0.72
N ILE A 98 -8.69 -6.23 -0.35
CA ILE A 98 -9.42 -7.46 -0.69
C ILE A 98 -9.94 -7.36 -2.11
N ASP A 99 -9.61 -8.32 -2.98
CA ASP A 99 -9.90 -8.24 -4.41
C ASP A 99 -11.40 -8.24 -4.71
N ALA A 100 -12.17 -9.08 -4.00
CA ALA A 100 -13.60 -9.27 -4.22
C ALA A 100 -14.44 -7.99 -3.99
N THR A 101 -13.99 -7.12 -3.08
CA THR A 101 -14.72 -5.90 -2.69
C THR A 101 -13.93 -4.63 -2.93
N GLN A 102 -12.66 -4.75 -3.32
CA GLN A 102 -11.65 -3.70 -3.30
C GLN A 102 -11.58 -2.95 -1.97
N THR A 103 -11.82 -3.63 -0.85
CA THR A 103 -11.79 -2.98 0.48
C THR A 103 -10.36 -2.82 0.96
N ILE A 104 -9.98 -1.59 1.30
CA ILE A 104 -8.70 -1.28 1.94
C ILE A 104 -8.72 -1.82 3.36
N ILE A 105 -7.80 -2.73 3.66
CA ILE A 105 -7.69 -3.36 4.98
C ILE A 105 -6.47 -2.87 5.76
N ASP A 106 -5.42 -2.46 5.06
CA ASP A 106 -4.27 -1.80 5.66
C ASP A 106 -3.62 -0.78 4.73
N VAL A 107 -3.01 0.25 5.33
CA VAL A 107 -2.27 1.30 4.63
C VAL A 107 -1.13 1.75 5.54
N PHE A 108 0.05 1.91 4.97
CA PHE A 108 1.17 2.53 5.67
C PHE A 108 2.15 3.19 4.71
N GLY A 109 2.77 4.28 5.17
CA GLY A 109 3.82 4.98 4.44
C GLY A 109 5.18 4.29 4.56
N ILE A 110 5.93 4.30 3.46
CA ILE A 110 7.30 3.75 3.38
C ILE A 110 8.42 4.77 3.72
N ARG A 111 8.06 6.01 4.10
CA ARG A 111 8.98 7.07 4.52
C ARG A 111 9.23 7.06 6.03
#